data_AF-A0A4S4E717-F1
#
_entry.id   AF-A0A4S4E717-F1
#
_cell.length_a   1.000
_cell.length_b   1.000
_cell.length_c   1.000
_cell.angle_alpha   90.00
_cell.angle_beta   90.00
_cell.angle_gamma   90.00
#
_symmetry.space_group_name_H-M   'P 1'
#
loop_
_entity.id
_entity.type
_entity.pdbx_description
1 polymer ?
#
loop_
_entity_poly.entity_id
_entity_poly.type
_entity_poly.pdbx_seq_one_letter_code
_entity_poly.pdbx_strand_id
1 'polypeptide(L)'
;MMKFVVDHSDRCATYLSLPNRSLTDEALIYVADSIHCNNFVGLGVPNAYIGKSDASAIATLLPNIKELDLRCANIEKESLVMILKGCKELECVDVSDCEGFDKGDIDILKLASHIRTFKPEGSMLFDSDDDKEGDNDGFDLDLMFYCGYRSC
;
A
#
# COMPACT_ATOMS: atom_id res chain seq x y z
N MET A 1 -22.34 -4.70 -6.34
CA MET A 1 -22.43 -3.49 -5.50
C MET A 1 -21.11 -3.35 -4.77
N MET A 2 -20.27 -2.40 -5.19
CA MET A 2 -19.04 -2.06 -4.46
C MET A 2 -19.45 -1.35 -3.18
N LYS A 3 -19.17 -1.96 -2.02
CA LYS A 3 -19.45 -1.37 -0.72
C LYS A 3 -18.21 -0.56 -0.33
N PHE A 4 -18.21 0.73 -0.66
CA PHE A 4 -17.21 1.68 -0.17
C PHE A 4 -17.52 1.93 1.31
N VAL A 5 -16.58 1.58 2.19
CA VAL A 5 -16.66 2.00 3.60
C VAL A 5 -15.98 3.35 3.67
N VAL A 6 -16.76 4.40 3.40
CA VAL A 6 -16.42 5.74 3.85
C VAL A 6 -17.03 5.84 5.24
N ASP A 7 -16.19 5.82 6.27
CA ASP A 7 -16.69 6.12 7.61
C ASP A 7 -17.12 7.59 7.63
N HIS A 8 -18.44 7.80 7.72
CA HIS A 8 -19.05 9.12 7.84
C HIS A 8 -19.24 9.50 9.31
N SER A 9 -18.37 9.04 10.21
CA SER A 9 -18.32 9.46 11.61
C SER A 9 -18.21 10.99 11.70
N ASP A 10 -19.38 11.63 11.76
CA ASP A 10 -19.67 13.01 12.13
C ASP A 10 -18.61 14.06 11.75
N ARG A 11 -18.63 14.47 10.47
CA ARG A 11 -18.12 15.76 9.94
C ARG A 11 -16.64 16.14 10.15
N CYS A 12 -15.71 15.25 10.56
CA CYS A 12 -14.32 15.72 10.75
C CYS A 12 -13.14 14.79 10.44
N ALA A 13 -13.32 13.56 9.97
CA ALA A 13 -12.22 12.77 9.42
C ALA A 13 -12.77 11.75 8.41
N THR A 14 -12.36 11.82 7.15
CA THR A 14 -12.74 10.83 6.14
C THR A 14 -11.58 9.85 5.98
N TYR A 15 -11.81 8.61 6.41
CA TYR A 15 -10.97 7.47 6.08
C TYR A 15 -11.62 6.71 4.92
N LEU A 16 -10.89 6.53 3.83
CA LEU A 16 -11.38 5.82 2.65
C LEU A 16 -10.71 4.45 2.56
N SER A 17 -11.49 3.38 2.72
CA SER A 17 -11.03 2.02 2.45
C SER A 17 -11.55 1.52 1.11
N LEU A 18 -10.64 1.16 0.21
CA LEU A 18 -10.92 0.62 -1.11
C LEU A 18 -10.60 -0.89 -1.10
N PRO A 19 -11.61 -1.78 -1.21
CA PRO A 19 -11.37 -3.23 -1.24
C PRO A 19 -10.90 -3.74 -2.61
N ASN A 20 -10.68 -2.86 -3.58
CA ASN A 20 -10.32 -3.24 -4.94
C ASN A 20 -8.82 -3.50 -5.06
N ARG A 21 -8.43 -4.55 -5.77
CA ARG A 21 -7.04 -5.03 -5.91
C ARG A 21 -6.15 -4.10 -6.75
N SER A 22 -6.67 -2.97 -7.24
CA SER A 22 -5.94 -1.98 -8.03
C SER A 22 -6.61 -0.60 -7.94
N LEU A 23 -5.79 0.46 -7.91
CA LEU A 23 -6.21 1.86 -7.96
C LEU A 23 -6.51 2.26 -9.41
N THR A 24 -7.68 1.86 -9.91
CA THR A 24 -8.17 2.25 -11.24
C THR A 24 -8.39 3.78 -11.34
N ASP A 25 -8.42 4.32 -12.56
CA ASP A 25 -8.72 5.75 -12.81
C ASP A 25 -9.97 6.24 -12.08
N GLU A 26 -11.02 5.41 -12.00
CA GLU A 26 -12.26 5.71 -11.27
C GLU A 26 -12.04 5.89 -9.76
N ALA A 27 -11.16 5.07 -9.17
CA ALA A 27 -10.78 5.18 -7.76
C ALA A 27 -9.95 6.44 -7.51
N LEU A 28 -9.07 6.82 -8.45
CA LEU A 28 -8.30 8.05 -8.38
C LEU A 28 -9.19 9.30 -8.49
N ILE A 29 -10.21 9.28 -9.35
CA ILE A 29 -11.23 10.35 -9.41
C ILE A 29 -11.96 10.44 -8.07
N TYR A 30 -12.34 9.32 -7.47
CA TYR A 30 -13.02 9.31 -6.18
C TYR A 30 -12.14 9.88 -5.05
N VAL A 31 -10.85 9.54 -5.04
CA VAL A 31 -9.86 10.09 -4.11
C VAL A 31 -9.72 11.61 -4.34
N ALA A 32 -9.58 12.05 -5.59
CA ALA A 32 -9.52 13.48 -5.97
C ALA A 32 -10.75 14.26 -5.47
N ASP A 33 -11.95 13.71 -5.67
CA ASP A 33 -13.19 14.32 -5.21
C ASP A 33 -13.28 14.35 -3.67
N SER A 34 -12.74 13.32 -3.00
CA SER A 34 -12.70 13.23 -1.54
C SER A 34 -11.73 14.25 -0.92
N ILE A 35 -10.67 14.65 -1.62
CA ILE A 35 -9.70 15.67 -1.16
C ILE A 35 -10.33 17.06 -1.06
N HIS A 36 -11.40 17.34 -1.80
CA HIS A 36 -12.19 18.57 -1.61
C HIS A 36 -12.87 18.63 -0.23
N CYS A 37 -12.89 17.52 0.51
CA CYS A 37 -13.23 17.51 1.92
C CYS A 37 -11.96 17.84 2.74
N ASN A 38 -11.92 19.01 3.38
CA ASN A 38 -10.80 19.49 4.23
C ASN A 38 -10.43 18.58 5.43
N ASN A 39 -11.04 17.40 5.54
CA ASN A 39 -10.93 16.47 6.64
C ASN A 39 -10.50 15.08 6.17
N PHE A 40 -9.89 14.93 4.99
CA PHE A 40 -9.38 13.63 4.54
C PHE A 40 -8.13 13.24 5.33
N VAL A 41 -8.20 12.15 6.09
CA VAL A 41 -7.14 11.77 7.06
C VAL A 41 -6.42 10.49 6.65
N GLY A 42 -7.12 9.55 6.00
CA GLY A 42 -6.55 8.24 5.74
C GLY A 42 -7.07 7.51 4.52
N LEU A 43 -6.23 6.66 3.96
CA LEU A 43 -6.48 5.82 2.79
C LEU A 43 -6.05 4.39 3.13
N GLY A 44 -6.95 3.44 2.93
CA GLY A 44 -6.66 2.02 3.02
C GLY A 44 -6.91 1.34 1.68
N VAL A 45 -5.91 0.67 1.14
CA VAL A 45 -6.00 -0.15 -0.07
C VAL A 45 -5.30 -1.50 0.16
N PRO A 46 -5.77 -2.30 1.15
CA PRO A 46 -5.13 -3.57 1.46
C PRO A 46 -5.33 -4.57 0.32
N ASN A 47 -4.40 -5.53 0.17
CA ASN A 47 -4.44 -6.56 -0.88
C ASN A 47 -4.46 -6.00 -2.32
N ALA A 48 -3.82 -4.85 -2.54
CA ALA A 48 -3.76 -4.20 -3.84
C ALA A 48 -2.39 -4.31 -4.51
N TYR A 49 -2.38 -4.23 -5.83
CA TYR A 49 -1.18 -3.93 -6.59
C TYR A 49 -1.02 -2.41 -6.70
N ILE A 50 0.09 -1.89 -6.19
CA ILE A 50 0.40 -0.45 -6.17
C ILE A 50 1.58 -0.20 -7.14
N GLY A 51 1.22 0.16 -8.36
CA GLY A 51 2.19 0.51 -9.38
C GLY A 51 2.74 1.93 -9.20
N LYS A 52 3.74 2.27 -10.02
CA LYS A 52 4.34 3.61 -10.05
C LYS A 52 3.33 4.73 -10.34
N SER A 53 2.35 4.49 -11.20
CA SER A 53 1.26 5.43 -11.49
C SER A 53 0.46 5.73 -10.23
N ASP A 54 0.14 4.69 -9.48
CA ASP A 54 -0.72 4.75 -8.30
C ASP A 54 0.00 5.45 -7.15
N ALA A 55 1.26 5.08 -6.93
CA ALA A 55 2.15 5.75 -5.99
C ALA A 55 2.33 7.24 -6.32
N SER A 56 2.50 7.58 -7.60
CA SER A 56 2.58 8.97 -8.04
C SER A 56 1.28 9.72 -7.79
N ALA A 57 0.13 9.09 -8.03
CA ALA A 57 -1.17 9.69 -7.80
C ALA A 57 -1.41 9.91 -6.30
N ILE A 58 -1.11 8.93 -5.43
CA ILE A 58 -1.16 9.09 -3.97
C ILE A 58 -0.25 10.24 -3.53
N ALA A 59 1.01 10.24 -3.95
CA ALA A 59 1.98 11.28 -3.61
C ALA A 59 1.57 12.70 -4.04
N THR A 60 0.82 12.83 -5.15
CA THR A 60 0.45 14.13 -5.72
C THR A 60 -0.91 14.62 -5.23
N LEU A 61 -1.88 13.71 -5.12
CA LEU A 61 -3.25 14.04 -4.74
C LEU A 61 -3.42 14.08 -3.22
N LEU A 62 -2.65 13.26 -2.48
CA LEU A 62 -2.77 13.09 -1.03
C LEU A 62 -1.51 13.52 -0.25
N PRO A 63 -0.91 14.70 -0.52
CA PRO A 63 0.36 15.08 0.12
C PRO A 63 0.26 15.26 1.65
N ASN A 64 -0.93 15.49 2.18
CA ASN A 64 -1.19 15.76 3.61
C ASN A 64 -1.92 14.62 4.32
N ILE A 65 -1.95 13.42 3.73
CA ILE A 65 -2.57 12.28 4.38
C ILE A 65 -1.77 11.85 5.62
N LYS A 66 -2.48 11.41 6.65
CA LYS A 66 -1.89 11.00 7.93
C LYS A 66 -1.81 9.49 8.08
N GLU A 67 -2.78 8.77 7.54
CA GLU A 67 -2.89 7.33 7.69
C GLU A 67 -2.91 6.62 6.33
N LEU A 68 -2.04 5.64 6.16
CA LEU A 68 -1.97 4.82 4.95
C LEU A 68 -1.92 3.34 5.34
N ASP A 69 -2.91 2.57 4.89
CA ASP A 69 -2.97 1.11 5.07
C ASP A 69 -2.84 0.42 3.71
N LEU A 70 -1.68 -0.21 3.48
CA LEU A 70 -1.37 -1.00 2.30
C LEU A 70 -1.02 -2.44 2.69
N ARG A 71 -1.57 -2.95 3.80
CA ARG A 71 -1.27 -4.32 4.24
C ARG A 71 -1.55 -5.33 3.13
N CYS A 72 -0.67 -6.32 3.03
CA CYS A 72 -0.78 -7.41 2.07
C CYS A 72 -0.76 -6.92 0.61
N ALA A 73 -0.23 -5.73 0.34
CA ALA A 73 -0.11 -5.18 -1.01
C ALA A 73 1.14 -5.68 -1.73
N ASN A 74 1.10 -5.69 -3.06
CA ASN A 74 2.28 -5.77 -3.90
C ASN A 74 2.71 -4.35 -4.27
N ILE A 75 3.88 -3.92 -3.77
CA ILE A 75 4.41 -2.57 -3.95
C ILE A 75 5.94 -2.62 -4.07
N GLU A 76 6.43 -2.20 -5.23
CA GLU A 76 7.88 -2.05 -5.46
C GLU A 76 8.47 -0.97 -4.55
N LYS A 77 9.72 -1.17 -4.12
CA LYS A 77 10.49 -0.21 -3.31
C LYS A 77 10.39 1.21 -3.83
N GLU A 78 10.55 1.42 -5.14
CA GLU A 78 10.52 2.74 -5.78
C GLU A 78 9.17 3.45 -5.58
N SER A 79 8.08 2.69 -5.68
CA SER A 79 6.72 3.16 -5.48
C SER A 79 6.47 3.54 -4.02
N LEU A 80 6.92 2.70 -3.06
CA LEU A 80 6.83 3.03 -1.64
C LEU A 80 7.65 4.28 -1.28
N VAL A 81 8.88 4.39 -1.81
CA VAL A 81 9.73 5.58 -1.64
C VAL A 81 9.06 6.83 -2.21
N MET A 82 8.36 6.72 -3.34
CA MET A 82 7.62 7.83 -3.93
C MET A 82 6.51 8.33 -3.01
N ILE A 83 5.74 7.41 -2.42
CA ILE A 83 4.68 7.74 -1.46
C ILE A 83 5.27 8.41 -0.21
N LEU A 84 6.29 7.81 0.41
CA LEU A 84 6.94 8.35 1.62
C LEU A 84 7.57 9.73 1.38
N LYS A 85 8.00 10.02 0.15
CA LYS A 85 8.52 11.34 -0.23
C LYS A 85 7.41 12.34 -0.56
N GLY A 86 6.29 11.91 -1.13
CA GLY A 86 5.18 12.81 -1.49
C GLY A 86 4.31 13.20 -0.31
N CYS A 87 4.00 12.23 0.55
CA CYS A 87 3.09 12.42 1.68
C CYS A 87 3.89 12.85 2.93
N LYS A 88 3.81 14.13 3.29
CA LYS A 88 4.66 14.75 4.32
C LYS A 88 4.08 14.73 5.73
N GLU A 89 2.77 14.49 5.84
CA GLU A 89 2.06 14.47 7.13
C GLU A 89 1.76 13.05 7.63
N LEU A 90 2.41 12.03 7.06
CA LEU A 90 2.20 10.64 7.46
C LEU A 90 2.55 10.42 8.94
N GLU A 91 1.56 9.99 9.71
CA GLU A 91 1.68 9.62 11.11
C GLU A 91 1.62 8.10 11.29
N CYS A 92 0.82 7.41 10.48
CA CYS A 92 0.61 5.97 10.53
C CYS A 92 0.72 5.37 9.12
N VAL A 93 1.65 4.44 8.93
CA VAL A 93 1.81 3.68 7.69
C VAL A 93 1.89 2.20 8.01
N ASP A 94 0.94 1.44 7.50
CA ASP A 94 0.90 0.00 7.61
C ASP A 94 1.20 -0.61 6.24
N VAL A 95 2.38 -1.19 6.11
CA VAL A 95 2.87 -1.90 4.92
C VAL A 95 3.31 -3.30 5.33
N SER A 96 2.57 -3.91 6.26
CA SER A 96 2.85 -5.26 6.72
C SER A 96 2.48 -6.29 5.65
N ASP A 97 3.23 -7.39 5.63
CA ASP A 97 2.99 -8.52 4.74
C ASP A 97 2.97 -8.15 3.25
N CYS A 98 3.67 -7.08 2.88
CA CYS A 98 3.79 -6.63 1.50
C CYS A 98 4.87 -7.38 0.72
N GLU A 99 4.70 -7.44 -0.59
CA GLU A 99 5.68 -7.96 -1.53
C GLU A 99 6.30 -6.81 -2.33
N GLY A 100 7.61 -6.85 -2.57
CA GLY A 100 8.31 -5.88 -3.44
C GLY A 100 9.32 -4.97 -2.73
N PHE A 101 9.50 -5.13 -1.42
CA PHE A 101 10.58 -4.49 -0.66
C PHE A 101 10.96 -5.28 0.60
N ASP A 102 12.21 -5.15 1.05
CA ASP A 102 12.66 -5.73 2.32
C ASP A 102 12.26 -4.81 3.49
N LYS A 103 11.60 -5.38 4.51
CA LYS A 103 11.29 -4.69 5.77
C LYS A 103 12.52 -4.05 6.46
N GLY A 104 13.71 -4.59 6.23
CA GLY A 104 14.99 -4.12 6.75
C GLY A 104 15.69 -3.08 5.87
N ASP A 105 15.06 -2.64 4.77
CA ASP A 105 15.65 -1.68 3.85
C ASP A 105 15.96 -0.34 4.54
N ILE A 106 17.26 -0.01 4.57
CA ILE A 106 17.79 1.15 5.29
C ILE A 106 17.23 2.46 4.73
N ASP A 107 16.96 2.54 3.43
CA ASP A 107 16.46 3.77 2.81
C ASP A 107 14.99 4.00 3.18
N ILE A 108 14.17 2.93 3.15
CA ILE A 108 12.77 2.97 3.58
C ILE A 108 12.70 3.35 5.06
N LEU A 109 13.48 2.70 5.93
CA LEU A 109 13.50 2.98 7.36
C LEU A 109 13.94 4.42 7.67
N LYS A 110 14.92 4.95 6.93
CA LYS A 110 15.32 6.36 7.05
C LYS A 110 14.22 7.31 6.62
N LEU A 111 13.55 7.03 5.51
CA LEU A 111 12.43 7.84 5.03
C LEU A 111 11.27 7.79 6.03
N ALA A 112 10.96 6.63 6.59
CA ALA A 112 9.88 6.45 7.56
C ALA A 112 10.24 6.88 9.00
N SER A 113 11.48 7.31 9.27
CA SER A 113 11.96 7.61 10.64
C SER A 113 11.20 8.71 11.38
N HIS A 114 10.48 9.57 10.66
CA HIS A 114 9.65 10.64 11.22
C HIS A 114 8.18 10.23 11.42
N ILE A 115 7.78 9.06 10.91
CA ILE A 115 6.42 8.54 10.99
C ILE A 115 6.23 7.91 12.37
N ARG A 116 5.18 8.32 13.08
CA ARG A 116 4.92 7.88 14.47
C ARG A 116 4.72 6.38 14.57
N THR A 117 4.08 5.77 13.57
CA THR A 117 3.80 4.33 13.51
C THR A 117 4.06 3.82 12.10
N PHE A 118 5.17 3.11 11.92
CA PHE A 118 5.53 2.46 10.66
C PHE A 118 5.61 0.95 10.89
N LYS A 119 4.84 0.17 10.13
CA LYS A 119 4.76 -1.29 10.27
C LYS A 119 5.17 -1.99 8.98
N PRO A 120 6.43 -2.40 8.84
CA PRO A 120 6.92 -3.16 7.69
C PRO A 120 6.97 -4.67 7.94
N GLU A 121 6.48 -5.15 9.09
CA GLU A 121 6.64 -6.54 9.49
C GLU A 121 6.05 -7.50 8.46
N GLY A 122 6.74 -8.62 8.20
CA GLY A 122 6.28 -9.63 7.26
C GLY A 122 6.52 -9.31 5.78
N SER A 123 6.97 -8.09 5.45
CA SER A 123 7.22 -7.66 4.08
C SER A 123 8.58 -8.14 3.56
N MET A 124 8.60 -8.59 2.31
CA MET A 124 9.74 -9.28 1.71
C MET A 124 9.95 -8.87 0.25
N LEU A 125 11.21 -8.87 -0.18
CA LEU A 125 11.62 -8.80 -1.57
C LEU A 125 11.95 -10.23 -2.02
N PHE A 126 11.33 -10.71 -3.10
CA PHE A 126 11.72 -11.98 -3.71
C PHE A 126 12.85 -11.73 -4.70
N ASP A 127 14.04 -12.24 -4.39
CA ASP A 127 15.12 -12.32 -5.37
C ASP A 127 14.79 -13.50 -6.30
N SER A 128 14.68 -13.25 -7.61
CA SER A 128 14.34 -14.29 -8.60
C SER A 128 15.52 -15.24 -8.91
N ASP A 129 16.58 -15.22 -8.10
CA ASP A 129 17.88 -15.82 -8.38
C ASP A 129 18.19 -17.06 -7.51
N ASP A 130 17.18 -17.85 -7.14
CA ASP A 130 17.41 -19.26 -6.77
C ASP A 130 17.34 -20.10 -8.05
N ASP A 131 18.47 -20.17 -8.75
CA ASP A 131 18.70 -21.14 -9.83
C ASP A 131 18.37 -22.56 -9.34
N LYS A 132 17.57 -23.23 -10.17
CA LYS A 132 17.00 -24.55 -9.93
C LYS A 132 18.08 -25.61 -9.77
N GLU A 133 18.04 -26.34 -8.65
CA GLU A 133 18.58 -27.69 -8.60
C GLU A 133 17.70 -28.59 -7.75
N GLY A 134 16.92 -29.45 -8.42
CA GLY A 134 16.16 -30.52 -7.76
C GLY A 134 14.76 -30.73 -8.29
N ASP A 135 14.67 -31.54 -9.36
CA ASP A 135 13.55 -32.39 -9.75
C ASP A 135 12.16 -31.79 -10.04
N ASN A 136 11.49 -32.51 -10.92
CA ASN A 136 10.30 -32.09 -11.64
C ASN A 136 9.08 -32.72 -10.97
N ASP A 137 8.53 -32.05 -9.96
CA ASP A 137 7.21 -32.34 -9.41
C ASP A 137 6.45 -31.06 -9.05
N GLY A 138 5.82 -30.48 -10.09
CA GLY A 138 4.79 -29.47 -9.93
C GLY A 138 5.26 -28.09 -10.37
N PHE A 139 4.67 -27.60 -11.46
CA PHE A 139 4.61 -26.17 -11.71
C PHE A 139 3.95 -25.54 -10.49
N ASP A 140 4.74 -24.91 -9.62
CA ASP A 140 4.19 -24.25 -8.46
C ASP A 140 3.51 -22.95 -8.91
N LEU A 141 2.23 -23.11 -9.25
CA LEU A 141 1.28 -22.03 -9.46
C LEU A 141 1.05 -21.24 -8.15
N ASP A 142 1.62 -21.64 -7.00
CA ASP A 142 1.36 -20.98 -5.70
C ASP A 142 1.92 -19.56 -5.57
N LEU A 143 2.87 -19.12 -6.40
CA LEU A 143 3.42 -17.77 -6.22
C LEU A 143 2.37 -16.66 -6.48
N MET A 144 1.40 -16.92 -7.37
CA MET A 144 0.27 -16.01 -7.59
C MET A 144 -0.86 -16.18 -6.54
N PHE A 145 -0.78 -17.21 -5.69
CA PHE A 145 -1.77 -17.52 -4.65
C PHE A 145 -1.32 -17.18 -3.22
N TYR A 146 -0.02 -16.99 -2.95
CA TYR A 146 0.47 -16.73 -1.58
C TYR A 146 -0.04 -15.42 -0.97
N CYS A 147 -0.17 -14.36 -1.76
CA CYS A 147 -0.81 -13.11 -1.33
C CYS A 147 -2.32 -13.29 -1.04
N GLY A 148 -2.95 -14.35 -1.59
CA GLY A 148 -4.35 -14.69 -1.34
C GLY A 148 -4.62 -15.61 -0.14
N TYR A 149 -3.58 -16.21 0.46
CA TYR A 149 -3.72 -17.21 1.55
C TYR A 149 -3.12 -16.81 2.90
N ARG A 150 -2.24 -15.80 2.98
CA ARG A 150 -1.97 -15.17 4.29
C ARG A 150 -3.26 -14.50 4.74
N SER A 151 -3.84 -14.98 5.84
CA SER A 151 -5.07 -14.43 6.40
C SER A 151 -4.85 -12.98 6.84
N CYS A 152 -5.08 -12.07 5.92
CA CYS A 152 -5.53 -10.71 6.16
C CYS A 152 -7.08 -10.78 6.22
#